data_AF-A0A7C0VT19-F1
#
_entry.id   AF-A0A7C0VT19-F1
#
_cell.length_a   1.000
_cell.length_b   1.000
_cell.length_c   1.000
_cell.angle_alpha   90.00
_cell.angle_beta   90.00
_cell.angle_gamma   90.00
#
_symmetry.space_group_name_H-M   'P 1'
#
loop_
_entity.id
_entity.type
_entity.pdbx_description
1 polymer ?
#
loop_
_entity_poly.entity_id
_entity_poly.type
_entity_poly.pdbx_seq_one_letter_code
_entity_poly.pdbx_strand_id
1 'polypeptide(L)'
;MKVKIGGIKEVSLVDVLFYPSFVIWFSGCNFRCPWCHNGPLALGNGKNVNVSHIIEKVKENKKFVDFVQITGGEPTLQKDAVLHIFREVKKMGLKTSLNTNGSNPKVIENLIENE
;
A
#
# COMPACT_ATOMS: atom_id res chain seq x y z
N MET A 1 14.44 -1.36 -5.08
CA MET A 1 13.79 -2.70 -5.09
C MET A 1 12.52 -2.66 -5.94
N LYS A 2 12.07 -3.82 -6.43
CA LYS A 2 10.82 -3.96 -7.18
C LYS A 2 9.70 -4.45 -6.26
N VAL A 3 8.47 -4.06 -6.57
CA VAL A 3 7.23 -4.48 -5.91
C VAL A 3 6.19 -4.78 -6.98
N LYS A 4 5.34 -5.77 -6.75
CA LYS A 4 4.24 -6.11 -7.65
C LYS A 4 2.96 -5.43 -7.18
N ILE A 5 2.39 -4.56 -8.02
CA ILE A 5 1.15 -3.84 -7.72
C ILE A 5 0.13 -4.02 -8.84
N GLY A 6 -1.16 -3.96 -8.50
CA GLY A 6 -2.27 -3.89 -9.44
C GLY A 6 -2.52 -2.49 -9.98
N GLY A 7 -2.18 -1.46 -9.20
CA GLY A 7 -2.37 -0.08 -9.61
C GLY A 7 -2.11 0.95 -8.51
N ILE A 8 -2.20 2.21 -8.92
CA ILE A 8 -2.09 3.39 -8.06
C ILE A 8 -3.32 4.25 -8.31
N LYS A 9 -3.93 4.77 -7.24
CA LYS A 9 -4.91 5.84 -7.29
C LYS A 9 -4.29 7.06 -6.65
N GLU A 10 -3.96 8.07 -7.46
CA GLU A 10 -3.19 9.24 -7.01
C GLU A 10 -3.94 10.07 -5.97
N VAL A 11 -5.27 10.21 -6.12
CA VAL A 11 -6.16 10.85 -5.15
C VAL A 11 -7.42 9.99 -5.00
N SER A 12 -7.67 9.51 -3.79
CA SER A 12 -8.90 8.83 -3.38
C SER A 12 -9.54 9.57 -2.22
N LEU A 13 -10.87 9.59 -2.19
CA LEU A 13 -11.68 10.22 -1.15
C LEU A 13 -12.46 9.19 -0.31
N VAL A 14 -12.23 7.89 -0.54
CA VAL A 14 -13.07 6.81 0.04
C VAL A 14 -12.28 5.75 0.82
N ASP A 15 -10.94 5.70 0.67
CA ASP A 15 -10.12 4.64 1.27
C ASP A 15 -9.63 4.94 2.70
N VAL A 16 -9.54 6.22 3.07
CA VAL A 16 -9.23 6.66 4.43
C VAL A 16 -10.36 7.56 4.91
N LEU A 17 -10.94 7.23 6.06
CA LEU A 17 -12.06 7.99 6.61
C LEU A 17 -11.65 9.44 6.85
N PHE A 18 -12.46 10.36 6.34
CA PHE A 18 -12.33 11.82 6.49
C PHE A 18 -11.11 12.48 5.83
N TYR A 19 -10.27 11.73 5.10
CA TYR A 19 -9.04 12.28 4.52
C TYR A 19 -8.80 11.82 3.07
N PRO A 20 -8.36 12.72 2.18
CA PRO A 20 -7.86 12.33 0.87
C PRO A 20 -6.58 11.48 1.00
N SER A 21 -6.46 10.46 0.16
CA SER A 21 -5.35 9.50 0.23
C SER A 21 -4.81 9.12 -1.14
N PHE A 22 -3.50 8.87 -1.19
CA PHE A 22 -2.84 8.20 -2.32
C PHE A 22 -2.84 6.70 -2.05
N VAL A 23 -3.44 5.90 -2.92
CA VAL A 23 -3.69 4.48 -2.67
C VAL A 23 -2.85 3.59 -3.58
N ILE A 24 -2.11 2.65 -2.98
CA ILE A 24 -1.29 1.69 -3.69
C ILE A 24 -1.87 0.30 -3.48
N TRP A 25 -2.26 -0.35 -4.58
CA TRP A 25 -2.88 -1.68 -4.59
C TRP A 25 -1.80 -2.74 -4.83
N PHE A 26 -1.27 -3.35 -3.79
CA PHE A 26 -0.31 -4.44 -3.90
C PHE A 26 -0.95 -5.67 -4.57
N SER A 27 -0.13 -6.51 -5.21
CA SER A 27 -0.59 -7.69 -5.93
C SER A 27 -0.19 -8.97 -5.19
N GLY A 28 -1.09 -9.96 -5.20
CA GLY A 28 -0.97 -11.21 -4.48
C GLY A 28 -1.66 -11.17 -3.11
N CYS A 29 -2.33 -12.26 -2.76
CA CYS A 29 -2.92 -12.51 -1.44
C CYS A 29 -2.71 -13.97 -1.06
N ASN A 30 -2.53 -14.25 0.23
CA ASN A 30 -2.46 -15.60 0.78
C ASN A 30 -3.84 -16.20 1.04
N PHE A 31 -4.91 -15.40 0.98
CA PHE A 31 -6.29 -15.88 1.11
C PHE A 31 -6.97 -16.06 -0.26
N ARG A 32 -8.05 -16.84 -0.27
CA ARG A 32 -8.92 -17.09 -1.42
C ARG A 32 -10.38 -16.90 -1.03
N CYS A 33 -10.70 -15.72 -0.47
CA CYS A 33 -12.05 -15.42 -0.02
C CYS A 33 -13.04 -15.54 -1.19
N PRO A 34 -14.16 -16.27 -1.05
CA PRO A 34 -15.09 -16.48 -2.15
C PRO A 34 -15.82 -15.19 -2.59
N TRP A 35 -15.85 -14.17 -1.72
CA TRP A 35 -16.40 -12.83 -1.99
C TRP A 35 -15.32 -11.80 -2.35
N CYS A 36 -14.14 -12.21 -2.81
CA CYS A 36 -13.07 -11.28 -3.11
C CYS A 36 -13.44 -10.37 -4.30
N HIS A 37 -13.67 -9.09 -4.04
CA HIS A 37 -13.92 -8.08 -5.09
C HIS A 37 -12.75 -7.97 -6.08
N ASN A 38 -11.53 -8.25 -5.64
CA ASN A 38 -10.31 -8.12 -6.43
C ASN A 38 -9.64 -9.48 -6.68
N GLY A 39 -10.41 -10.50 -7.06
CA GLY A 39 -9.92 -11.87 -7.32
C GLY A 39 -8.67 -11.95 -8.20
N PRO A 40 -8.62 -11.29 -9.37
CA PRO A 40 -7.43 -11.25 -10.22
C PRO A 40 -6.19 -10.70 -9.50
N LEU A 41 -6.35 -9.65 -8.69
CA LEU A 41 -5.26 -9.06 -7.91
C LEU A 41 -4.76 -10.03 -6.83
N ALA A 42 -5.67 -10.73 -6.15
CA ALA A 42 -5.35 -11.74 -5.16
C ALA A 42 -4.59 -12.95 -5.75
N LEU A 43 -4.88 -13.31 -7.00
CA LEU A 43 -4.15 -14.32 -7.78
C LEU A 43 -2.78 -13.84 -8.28
N GLY A 44 -2.42 -12.60 -7.98
CA GLY A 44 -1.11 -12.03 -8.33
C GLY A 44 -1.09 -11.36 -9.70
N ASN A 45 -2.23 -11.01 -10.31
CA ASN A 45 -2.21 -10.18 -11.51
C ASN A 45 -1.76 -8.76 -11.13
N GLY A 46 -0.88 -8.18 -11.95
CA GLY A 46 -0.27 -6.88 -11.68
C GLY A 46 1.07 -6.74 -12.39
N LYS A 47 1.74 -5.61 -12.16
CA LYS A 47 3.03 -5.28 -12.78
C LYS A 47 4.11 -5.12 -11.71
N ASN A 48 5.32 -5.54 -12.05
CA ASN A 48 6.50 -5.22 -11.25
C ASN A 48 6.92 -3.78 -11.54
N VAL A 49 6.99 -2.95 -10.51
CA VAL A 49 7.42 -1.55 -10.58
C VAL A 49 8.51 -1.30 -9.56
N ASN A 50 9.37 -0.32 -9.85
CA ASN A 50 10.37 0.12 -8.89
C ASN A 50 9.69 0.93 -7.79
N VAL A 51 10.07 0.67 -6.53
CA VAL A 51 9.54 1.44 -5.39
C VAL A 51 9.88 2.94 -5.50
N SER A 52 11.02 3.29 -6.11
CA SER A 52 11.39 4.69 -6.39
C SER A 52 10.34 5.41 -7.24
N HIS A 53 9.77 4.74 -8.24
CA HIS A 53 8.71 5.31 -9.08
C HIS A 53 7.43 5.60 -8.28
N ILE A 54 7.09 4.73 -7.31
CA ILE A 54 5.95 4.96 -6.40
C ILE A 54 6.22 6.18 -5.53
N ILE A 55 7.42 6.28 -4.97
CA ILE A 55 7.84 7.42 -4.12
C ILE A 55 7.78 8.74 -4.90
N GLU A 56 8.24 8.75 -6.16
CA GLU A 56 8.12 9.92 -7.04
C GLU A 56 6.66 10.32 -7.23
N LYS A 57 5.77 9.35 -7.50
CA LYS A 57 4.34 9.61 -7.65
C LYS A 57 3.66 10.13 -6.39
N VAL A 58 4.03 9.62 -5.22
CA VAL A 58 3.59 10.17 -3.93
C VAL A 58 4.04 11.63 -3.79
N LYS A 59 5.30 11.92 -4.12
CA LYS A 59 5.87 13.28 -4.03
C LYS A 59 5.16 14.26 -4.97
N GLU A 60 4.84 13.86 -6.20
CA GLU A 60 4.07 14.66 -7.17
C GLU A 60 2.68 15.02 -6.63
N ASN A 61 2.05 14.10 -5.87
CA ASN A 61 0.67 14.24 -5.40
C ASN A 61 0.55 14.71 -3.94
N LYS A 62 1.66 14.89 -3.21
CA LYS A 62 1.71 15.21 -1.78
C LYS A 62 0.82 16.38 -1.37
N LYS A 63 0.63 17.39 -2.25
CA LYS A 63 -0.19 18.58 -1.92
C LYS A 63 -1.70 18.31 -1.91
N PHE A 64 -2.14 17.18 -2.43
CA PHE A 64 -3.56 16.84 -2.60
C PHE A 64 -4.05 15.75 -1.66
N VAL A 65 -3.14 15.14 -0.90
CA VAL A 65 -3.44 13.97 -0.05
C VAL A 65 -2.84 14.17 1.33
N ASP A 66 -3.53 13.65 2.34
CA ASP A 66 -3.04 13.64 3.73
C ASP A 66 -2.41 12.29 4.08
N PHE A 67 -2.88 11.22 3.42
CA PHE A 67 -2.47 9.84 3.68
C PHE A 67 -1.89 9.16 2.45
N VAL A 68 -0.96 8.23 2.69
CA VAL A 68 -0.66 7.15 1.76
C VAL A 68 -1.22 5.85 2.31
N GLN A 69 -2.18 5.28 1.59
CA GLN A 69 -2.82 4.01 1.88
C GLN A 69 -2.12 2.90 1.08
N ILE A 70 -1.62 1.89 1.77
CA ILE A 70 -1.24 0.62 1.15
C ILE A 70 -2.36 -0.40 1.39
N THR A 71 -2.81 -1.06 0.32
CA THR A 71 -3.90 -2.05 0.32
C THR A 71 -3.65 -3.16 -0.70
N GLY A 72 -4.53 -4.16 -0.76
CA GLY A 72 -4.62 -5.15 -1.84
C GLY A 72 -3.42 -6.12 -1.95
N GLY A 73 -3.56 -7.27 -2.61
CA GLY A 73 -4.41 -8.29 -2.02
C GLY A 73 -4.06 -8.44 -0.53
N GLU A 74 -2.84 -8.89 -0.23
CA GLU A 74 -2.26 -8.79 1.11
C GLU A 74 -0.87 -8.10 1.04
N PRO A 75 -0.77 -6.81 1.42
CA PRO A 75 0.48 -6.06 1.29
C PRO A 75 1.64 -6.62 2.10
N THR A 76 1.37 -7.21 3.27
CA THR A 76 2.42 -7.70 4.18
C THR A 76 3.20 -8.89 3.60
N LEU A 77 2.72 -9.53 2.52
CA LEU A 77 3.50 -10.52 1.76
C LEU A 77 4.70 -9.91 1.03
N GLN A 78 4.70 -8.60 0.79
CA GLN A 78 5.80 -7.85 0.18
C GLN A 78 6.37 -6.83 1.20
N LYS A 79 6.58 -7.28 2.44
CA LYS A 79 6.93 -6.45 3.62
C LYS A 79 8.05 -5.43 3.40
N ASP A 80 9.11 -5.78 2.68
CA ASP A 80 10.27 -4.89 2.50
C ASP A 80 9.89 -3.64 1.71
N ALA A 81 8.99 -3.79 0.72
CA ALA A 81 8.46 -2.67 -0.03
C ALA A 81 7.50 -1.82 0.82
N VAL A 82 6.66 -2.44 1.66
CA VAL A 82 5.75 -1.72 2.57
C VAL A 82 6.53 -0.85 3.54
N LEU A 83 7.52 -1.44 4.24
CA LEU A 83 8.38 -0.74 5.20
C LEU A 83 9.12 0.41 4.52
N HIS A 84 9.73 0.15 3.36
CA HIS A 84 10.47 1.19 2.65
C HIS A 84 9.56 2.34 2.20
N ILE A 85 8.38 2.06 1.65
CA ILE A 85 7.43 3.09 1.23
C ILE A 85 6.99 3.93 2.43
N PHE A 86 6.53 3.32 3.51
CA PHE A 86 6.06 4.07 4.69
C PHE A 86 7.16 4.93 5.32
N ARG A 87 8.41 4.44 5.36
CA ARG A 87 9.55 5.23 5.81
C ARG A 87 9.72 6.51 4.98
N GLU A 88 9.66 6.39 3.66
CA GLU A 88 9.79 7.55 2.76
C GLU A 88 8.57 8.48 2.84
N VAL A 89 7.36 7.94 2.97
CA VAL A 89 6.13 8.72 3.17
C VAL A 89 6.20 9.55 4.45
N LYS A 90 6.70 8.99 5.55
CA LYS A 90 6.85 9.70 6.82
C LYS A 90 7.89 10.82 6.75
N LYS A 91 9.01 10.60 6.03
CA LYS A 91 9.97 11.69 5.72
C LYS A 91 9.33 12.83 4.93
N MET A 92 8.29 12.54 4.14
CA MET A 92 7.51 13.55 3.44
C MET A 92 6.47 14.25 4.34
N GLY A 93 6.30 13.88 5.61
CA GLY A 93 5.30 14.48 6.50
C GLY A 93 3.85 14.08 6.17
N LEU A 94 3.66 13.02 5.37
CA LEU A 94 2.36 12.43 5.09
C LEU A 94 2.06 11.35 6.13
N LYS A 95 0.77 11.12 6.40
CA LYS A 95 0.33 10.02 7.27
C LYS A 95 0.31 8.71 6.49
N THR A 96 0.45 7.59 7.19
CA THR A 96 0.43 6.25 6.58
C THR A 96 -0.82 5.49 7.02
N SER A 97 -1.39 4.69 6.14
CA SER A 97 -2.50 3.79 6.46
C SER A 97 -2.31 2.43 5.76
N LEU A 98 -2.61 1.35 6.47
CA LEU A 98 -2.46 -0.03 5.98
C LEU A 98 -3.82 -0.74 6.02
N ASN A 99 -4.20 -1.38 4.92
CA ASN A 99 -5.32 -2.29 4.84
C ASN A 99 -4.76 -3.70 4.61
N THR A 100 -5.00 -4.59 5.56
CA THR A 100 -4.43 -5.94 5.62
C THR A 100 -5.47 -6.91 6.16
N ASN A 101 -5.38 -8.17 5.75
CA ASN A 101 -6.15 -9.27 6.30
C ASN A 101 -5.63 -9.75 7.68
N GLY A 102 -4.50 -9.21 8.15
CA GLY A 102 -3.95 -9.48 9.47
C GLY A 102 -3.15 -10.77 9.61
N SER A 103 -2.88 -11.52 8.52
CA SER A 103 -2.20 -12.82 8.60
C SER A 103 -0.71 -12.74 8.97
N ASN A 104 -0.09 -11.56 8.96
CA ASN A 104 1.32 -11.34 9.29
C ASN A 104 1.50 -10.33 10.44
N PRO A 105 1.11 -10.67 11.68
CA PRO A 105 1.12 -9.74 12.82
C PRO A 105 2.50 -9.14 13.10
N LYS A 106 3.59 -9.90 12.94
CA LYS A 106 4.97 -9.41 13.12
C LYS A 106 5.33 -8.22 12.23
N VAL A 107 4.78 -8.17 11.01
CA VAL A 107 5.00 -7.03 10.10
C VAL A 107 4.24 -5.82 10.61
N ILE A 108 3.03 -6.02 11.13
CA ILE A 108 2.18 -4.95 11.69
C ILE A 108 2.82 -4.38 12.95
N GLU A 109 3.29 -5.23 13.88
CA GLU A 109 4.03 -4.82 15.08
C GLU A 109 5.22 -3.93 14.71
N ASN A 110 6.04 -4.38 13.75
CA ASN A 110 7.19 -3.61 13.28
C ASN A 110 6.80 -2.23 12.68
N LEU A 111 5.67 -2.16 11.96
CA LEU A 111 5.17 -0.91 11.40
C LEU A 111 4.59 0.06 12.44
N ILE A 112 4.21 -0.43 13.61
CA ILE A 112 3.71 0.38 14.73
C ILE A 112 4.88 0.88 15.58
N GLU A 113 5.87 0.02 15.81
CA GLU A 113 6.98 0.31 16.73
C GLU A 113 8.13 1.08 16.09
N ASN A 114 8.44 0.80 14.82
CA ASN A 114 9.70 1.24 14.19
C ASN A 114 9.54 2.12 12.96
N GLU A 115 8.32 2.23 12.42
CA GLU A 115 8.01 3.18 11.37
C GLU A 115 7.01 4.17 11.91
#